data_AF-A0A7V1W018-F1
#
_entry.id   AF-A0A7V1W018-F1
#
_cell.length_a   1.000
_cell.length_b   1.000
_cell.length_c   1.000
_cell.angle_alpha   90.00
_cell.angle_beta   90.00
_cell.angle_gamma   90.00
#
_symmetry.space_group_name_H-M   'P 1'
#
loop_
_entity.id
_entity.type
_entity.pdbx_description
1 polymer ?
#
loop_
_entity_poly.entity_id
_entity_poly.type
_entity_poly.pdbx_seq_one_letter_code
_entity_poly.pdbx_strand_id
1 'polypeptide(L)' 'MGLLARLFRRGDTTPAETPVQCPHTALTPRWERPEDMGKEDLASSFRCDTCGAVLSGEEGRRLLHGRRSTAR' A
#
# COMPACT_ATOMS: atom_id res chain seq x y z
N MET A 1 -12.64 18.57 -42.46
CA MET A 1 -13.36 17.95 -41.33
C MET A 1 -12.34 17.36 -40.35
N GLY A 2 -11.90 18.12 -39.34
CA GLY A 2 -10.72 17.77 -38.52
C GLY A 2 -10.79 18.25 -37.07
N LEU A 3 -11.99 18.46 -36.53
CA LEU A 3 -12.19 18.91 -35.15
C LEU A 3 -12.24 17.74 -34.15
N LEU A 4 -12.66 16.55 -34.60
CA LEU A 4 -12.87 15.38 -33.73
C LEU A 4 -11.58 14.61 -33.40
N ALA A 5 -10.50 14.78 -34.18
CA ALA A 5 -9.24 14.07 -33.96
C ALA A 5 -8.41 14.60 -32.76
N ARG A 6 -8.75 15.79 -32.24
CA ARG A 6 -8.01 16.45 -31.14
C ARG A 6 -8.55 16.14 -29.74
N LEU A 7 -9.68 15.45 -29.63
CA LEU A 7 -10.31 15.14 -28.34
C LEU A 7 -9.83 13.82 -27.73
N PHE A 8 -9.15 12.95 -28.50
CA PHE A 8 -8.62 11.67 -28.01
C PHE A 8 -7.14 11.71 -27.61
N ARG A 9 -6.51 12.89 -27.57
CA ARG A 9 -5.14 13.04 -27.05
C ARG A 9 -5.17 13.56 -25.60
N ARG A 10 -5.72 12.73 -24.73
CA ARG A 10 -5.63 12.84 -23.26
C ARG A 10 -5.30 11.43 -22.80
N GLY A 11 -4.03 11.06 -22.73
CA GLY A 11 -3.08 11.60 -21.79
C GLY A 11 -2.94 10.60 -20.65
N ASP A 12 -2.60 9.35 -21.00
CA ASP A 12 -2.18 8.35 -20.01
C ASP A 12 -0.66 8.34 -20.01
N THR A 13 -0.11 9.44 -19.49
CA THR A 13 1.22 9.42 -18.91
C THR A 13 1.06 8.67 -17.60
N THR A 14 1.22 7.35 -17.65
CA THR A 14 1.48 6.57 -16.44
C THR A 14 2.72 7.18 -15.80
N PRO A 15 2.61 7.78 -14.59
CA PRO A 15 3.72 8.48 -13.98
C PRO A 15 4.86 7.50 -13.72
N ALA A 16 6.07 7.90 -14.12
CA ALA A 16 7.29 7.15 -13.86
C ALA A 16 7.46 6.94 -12.35
N GLU A 17 7.36 5.70 -11.89
CA GLU A 17 7.62 5.29 -10.50
C GLU A 17 9.07 5.61 -10.13
N THR A 18 9.24 6.68 -9.35
CA THR A 18 10.49 7.01 -8.68
C THR A 18 10.50 6.24 -7.36
N PRO A 19 11.59 5.54 -6.99
CA PRO A 19 11.58 4.54 -5.92
C PRO A 19 11.11 5.14 -4.61
N VAL A 20 10.02 4.60 -4.08
CA VAL A 20 9.49 4.99 -2.78
C VAL A 20 10.43 4.46 -1.70
N GLN A 21 11.15 5.37 -1.01
CA GLN A 21 11.89 4.98 0.18
C GLN A 21 10.88 4.60 1.27
N CYS A 22 10.80 3.30 1.56
CA CYS A 22 9.70 2.71 2.29
C CYS A 22 10.12 2.25 3.69
N PRO A 23 9.77 2.99 4.75
CA PRO A 23 9.73 2.49 6.12
C PRO A 23 8.27 2.12 6.47
N HIS A 24 7.60 1.38 5.57
CA HIS A 24 6.27 0.74 5.60
C HIS A 24 5.07 1.46 6.26
N THR A 25 4.68 2.64 5.77
CA THR A 25 3.53 3.48 6.22
C THR A 25 2.16 3.07 5.73
N ALA A 26 2.07 2.17 4.75
CA ALA A 26 0.82 1.68 4.21
C ALA A 26 0.83 0.15 4.26
N LEU A 27 0.41 -0.42 5.40
CA LEU A 27 0.30 -1.86 5.61
C LEU A 27 -1.15 -2.30 5.57
N THR A 28 -1.44 -3.24 4.69
CA THR A 28 -2.76 -3.87 4.57
C THR A 28 -2.73 -5.26 5.20
N PRO A 29 -3.57 -5.53 6.22
CA PRO A 29 -3.68 -6.85 6.85
C PRO A 29 -4.20 -7.91 5.88
N ARG A 30 -3.75 -9.15 6.10
CA ARG A 30 -4.16 -10.35 5.40
C ARG A 30 -4.53 -11.42 6.42
N TRP A 31 -5.70 -12.01 6.20
CA TRP A 31 -6.28 -13.04 7.05
C TRP A 31 -6.39 -14.34 6.26
N GLU A 32 -6.10 -15.45 6.91
CA GLU A 32 -6.29 -16.79 6.32
C GLU A 32 -7.75 -17.24 6.41
N ARG A 33 -8.47 -16.79 7.45
CA ARG A 33 -9.87 -17.14 7.65
C ARG A 33 -10.76 -15.92 7.41
N PRO A 34 -11.91 -16.10 6.75
CA PRO A 34 -12.85 -15.00 6.52
C PRO A 34 -13.45 -14.45 7.81
N GLU A 35 -13.58 -15.29 8.85
CA GLU A 35 -14.11 -14.91 10.18
C GLU A 35 -13.19 -13.94 10.96
N ASP A 36 -11.94 -13.82 10.53
CA ASP A 36 -10.93 -12.96 11.16
C ASP A 36 -10.81 -11.60 10.47
N MET A 37 -11.39 -11.45 9.26
CA MET A 37 -11.33 -10.20 8.51
C MET A 37 -11.89 -9.03 9.32
N GLY A 38 -11.16 -7.91 9.30
CA GLY A 38 -11.48 -6.70 10.07
C GLY A 38 -10.96 -6.72 11.51
N LYS A 39 -10.42 -7.84 12.01
CA LYS A 39 -9.72 -7.90 13.30
C LYS A 39 -8.21 -7.84 13.05
N GLU A 40 -7.63 -6.64 13.13
CA GLU A 40 -6.21 -6.41 12.83
C GLU A 40 -5.26 -7.27 13.69
N ASP A 41 -5.63 -7.55 14.94
CA ASP A 41 -4.86 -8.43 15.83
C ASP A 41 -4.84 -9.90 15.37
N LEU A 42 -5.81 -10.33 14.56
CA LEU A 42 -5.90 -11.68 14.01
C LEU A 42 -5.36 -11.76 12.57
N ALA A 43 -4.75 -10.69 12.06
CA ALA A 43 -4.11 -10.72 10.76
C ALA A 43 -2.89 -11.67 10.79
N SER A 44 -2.93 -12.71 9.96
CA SER A 44 -1.82 -13.67 9.81
C SER A 44 -0.58 -13.00 9.22
N SER A 45 -0.76 -12.02 8.32
CA SER A 45 0.33 -11.25 7.71
C SER A 45 -0.11 -9.85 7.29
N PHE A 46 0.84 -8.99 6.94
CA PHE A 46 0.60 -7.65 6.42
C PHE A 46 1.35 -7.47 5.12
N ARG A 47 0.72 -6.84 4.13
CA ARG A 47 1.37 -6.48 2.87
C ARG A 47 1.49 -4.97 2.78
N CYS A 48 2.68 -4.48 2.45
CA CYS A 48 2.83 -3.07 2.13
C CYS A 48 2.37 -2.80 0.70
N ASP A 49 1.41 -1.91 0.50
CA ASP A 49 0.95 -1.52 -0.84
C ASP A 49 1.95 -0.63 -1.59
N THR A 50 2.91 -0.06 -0.86
CA THR A 50 3.92 0.85 -1.42
C THR A 50 5.12 0.12 -2.00
N CYS A 51 5.69 -0.85 -1.27
CA CYS A 51 6.87 -1.60 -1.73
C CYS A 51 6.58 -3.09 -2.02
N GLY A 52 5.37 -3.55 -1.70
CA GLY A 52 4.97 -4.95 -1.87
C GLY A 52 5.46 -5.92 -0.78
N ALA A 53 6.24 -5.46 0.21
CA ALA A 53 6.78 -6.32 1.25
C ALA A 53 5.69 -7.03 2.05
N VAL A 54 5.89 -8.32 2.31
CA VAL A 54 5.02 -9.12 3.16
C VAL A 54 5.71 -9.29 4.51
N LEU A 55 5.00 -8.91 5.57
CA LEU A 55 5.44 -8.96 6.95
C LEU A 55 4.59 -9.98 7.71
N SER A 56 5.18 -10.62 8.72
CA SER A 56 4.43 -11.47 9.64
C SER A 56 3.40 -10.64 10.42
N GLY A 57 2.37 -11.31 10.96
CA GLY A 57 1.37 -10.65 11.80
C GLY A 57 2.00 -9.85 12.96
N GLU A 58 3.02 -10.42 13.61
CA GLU A 58 3.75 -9.74 14.70
C GLU A 58 4.51 -8.50 14.21
N GLU A 59 5.26 -8.62 13.12
CA GLU A 59 6.09 -7.53 12.61
C GLU A 59 5.23 -6.39 12.04
N GLY A 60 4.16 -6.72 11.32
CA GLY A 60 3.21 -5.73 10.82
C GLY A 60 2.50 -4.98 11.94
N ARG A 61 2.09 -5.69 13.01
CA ARG A 61 1.52 -5.06 14.21
C ARG A 61 2.53 -4.17 14.92
N ARG A 62 3.79 -4.60 15.07
CA ARG A 62 4.86 -3.75 15.63
C ARG A 62 5.05 -2.48 14.81
N LEU A 63 4.97 -2.54 13.49
CA LEU A 63 5.11 -1.36 12.64
C LEU A 63 3.87 -0.45 12.63
N LEU A 64 2.66 -1.01 12.79
CA LEU A 64 1.42 -0.24 12.94
C LEU A 64 1.32 0.46 14.30
N HIS A 65 1.67 -0.23 15.39
CA HIS A 65 1.55 0.30 16.75
C HIS A 65 2.83 0.99 17.25
N GLY A 66 3.99 0.69 16.66
CA GLY A 66 5.30 1.18 17.08
C GLY A 66 5.74 2.50 16.47
N ARG A 67 4.93 3.15 15.62
CA ARG A 67 5.29 4.43 15.00
C ARG A 67 4.87 5.64 15.81
N ARG A 68 5.70 5.96 16.80
CA ARG A 68 5.98 7.34 17.22
C ARG A 68 7.48 7.60 17.13
N SER A 69 7.99 7.79 15.93
CA SER A 69 9.34 8.36 15.71
C SER A 69 9.38 9.10 14.37
N THR A 70 8.54 10.13 14.24
CA THR A 70 8.89 11.25 13.35
C THR A 70 10.09 11.95 13.98
N ALA A 71 11.29 11.58 13.54
CA ALA A 71 12.49 12.35 13.83
C ALA A 71 12.30 13.78 13.30
N ARG A 72 12.58 14.77 14.14
CA ARG A 72 12.85 16.15 13.75
C ARG A 72 14.27 16.47 14.20
#